data_AF-A0A965RLZ7-F1
#
_entry.id   AF-A0A965RLZ7-F1
#
_cell.length_a   1.000
_cell.length_b   1.000
_cell.length_c   1.000
_cell.angle_alpha   90.00
_cell.angle_beta   90.00
_cell.angle_gamma   90.00
#
_symmetry.space_group_name_H-M   'P 1'
#
loop_
_entity.id
_entity.type
_entity.pdbx_description
1 polymer ?
#
loop_
_entity_poly.entity_id
_entity_poly.type
_entity_poly.pdbx_seq_one_letter_code
_entity_poly.pdbx_strand_id
1 'polypeptide(L)'
;LNASTDNPLVFDGDVVSGGNFHGEPIGILSDLLKSTLCSLGAISERRLARIVDANLSNGLPSMLVTENQGLNSGMMITQYTAASLNLSCQTLASADTVRSLPTSENQEDYNSNAWNSSLFCKDIVSRILGAVAWEIFNATRAVQIRMSDDKTKHLVLGAGTREIFGVMNEMSPFVVNDYDMKPAYNKILNFLKSDVFAKLFSKLTDQKDKKLNLEPPSGMRDFHPYQMKAREKIMGIIKNIFISHGGQQIDTPVMERRDTLLGQYGDGNKLVYDLDDQGTPLSLRYDLTVPFARYLALHNVTKMKRFHIGKVYRRDHPSIVTGRMREFYQCDLDFCGRSSMMVSDAEILQVVYDVLTQVNVTKFVVKLNHRQILTGVMELCGVDQSLHNTVLSSIDKLDKQTWESVRDEIILKGVSPDVTEHIGKFLTVKGNLSETMDKFKGLFVNGVTMSEKISNALNEMDVLFKYLKAFKIDESFEFDLSLARGLGYYTGMIFEAVVIQETTGDAPPVRIGSIAAGGRYDKLIGMFAGRDIPAVGCSFGIERLFALAEQKMENCKNVDVDVLVYPMGEPALLKVMGFMKMLWGSGVKAQIQDDLSLKM
;
A
#
# COMPACT_ATOMS: atom_id res chain seq x y z
N LEU A 1 22.02 -44.83 -26.31
CA LEU A 1 23.31 -45.50 -26.07
C LEU A 1 23.20 -46.94 -26.56
N ASN A 2 23.29 -47.15 -27.88
CA ASN A 2 23.55 -48.48 -28.47
C ASN A 2 24.98 -48.44 -29.03
N ALA A 3 25.96 -48.21 -28.17
CA ALA A 3 27.37 -48.27 -28.53
C ALA A 3 27.85 -49.70 -28.27
N SER A 4 27.44 -50.63 -29.13
CA SER A 4 27.72 -52.05 -28.90
C SER A 4 28.96 -52.55 -29.62
N THR A 5 29.53 -51.81 -30.58
CA THR A 5 30.88 -51.94 -31.17
C THR A 5 30.93 -51.14 -32.49
N ASP A 6 32.07 -50.50 -32.78
CA ASP A 6 32.29 -49.80 -34.07
C ASP A 6 32.38 -50.79 -35.25
N ASN A 7 32.68 -52.05 -34.96
CA ASN A 7 32.68 -53.13 -35.94
C ASN A 7 31.26 -53.72 -36.12
N PRO A 8 30.87 -54.09 -37.35
CA PRO A 8 29.61 -54.77 -37.57
C PRO A 8 29.54 -56.07 -36.77
N LEU A 9 28.42 -56.29 -36.07
CA LEU A 9 28.17 -57.56 -35.41
C LEU A 9 27.76 -58.58 -36.46
N VAL A 10 28.55 -59.64 -36.59
CA VAL A 10 28.29 -60.72 -37.55
C VAL A 10 27.66 -61.88 -36.81
N PHE A 11 26.42 -62.20 -37.17
CA PHE A 11 25.71 -63.41 -36.76
C PHE A 11 25.50 -64.27 -38.00
N ASP A 12 25.43 -65.60 -37.87
CA ASP A 12 25.40 -66.58 -38.98
C ASP A 12 24.60 -66.13 -40.22
N GLY A 13 25.30 -65.50 -41.18
CA GLY A 13 24.75 -65.02 -42.46
C GLY A 13 24.25 -63.57 -42.50
N ASP A 14 24.04 -62.92 -41.35
CA ASP A 14 23.52 -61.55 -41.25
C ASP A 14 24.54 -60.58 -40.62
N VAL A 15 24.88 -59.53 -41.38
CA VAL A 15 25.76 -58.44 -40.92
C VAL A 15 24.88 -57.28 -40.45
N VAL A 16 24.86 -57.05 -39.13
CA VAL A 16 24.10 -55.94 -38.55
C VAL A 16 25.07 -54.78 -38.28
N SER A 17 24.87 -53.66 -38.99
CA SER A 17 25.62 -52.42 -38.73
C SER A 17 25.34 -51.95 -37.30
N GLY A 18 26.38 -51.79 -36.49
CA GLY A 18 26.30 -51.27 -35.12
C GLY A 18 25.86 -49.80 -35.03
N GLY A 19 25.81 -49.10 -36.17
CA GLY A 19 25.55 -47.67 -36.26
C GLY A 19 26.76 -46.85 -35.82
N ASN A 20 27.44 -46.20 -36.76
CA ASN A 20 28.61 -45.37 -36.47
C ASN A 20 28.19 -44.19 -35.58
N PHE A 21 28.54 -44.22 -34.30
CA PHE A 21 28.29 -43.10 -33.41
C PHE A 21 29.35 -42.02 -33.63
N HIS A 22 29.05 -41.10 -34.53
CA HIS A 22 29.90 -39.93 -34.76
C HIS A 22 29.75 -38.93 -33.60
N GLY A 23 30.77 -38.84 -32.74
CA GLY A 23 30.76 -38.01 -31.52
C GLY A 23 30.88 -36.50 -31.74
N GLU A 24 31.23 -36.05 -32.95
CA GLU A 24 31.47 -34.63 -33.29
C GLU A 24 30.33 -33.68 -32.85
N PRO A 25 29.02 -33.99 -33.05
CA PRO A 25 27.96 -33.10 -32.58
C PRO A 25 27.97 -32.88 -31.06
N ILE A 26 28.35 -33.91 -30.29
CA ILE A 26 28.51 -33.79 -28.83
C ILE A 26 29.78 -33.01 -28.48
N GLY A 27 30.87 -33.20 -29.23
CA GLY A 27 32.09 -32.43 -29.09
C GLY A 27 31.86 -30.93 -29.32
N ILE A 28 31.14 -30.56 -30.38
CA ILE A 28 30.85 -29.16 -30.72
C ILE A 28 30.00 -28.51 -29.61
N LEU A 29 28.97 -29.22 -29.12
CA LEU A 29 28.16 -28.75 -28.00
C LEU A 29 28.98 -28.63 -26.72
N SER A 30 29.89 -29.57 -26.46
CA SER A 30 30.80 -29.53 -25.31
C SER A 30 31.74 -28.32 -25.41
N ASP A 31 32.31 -28.03 -26.58
CA ASP A 31 33.16 -26.85 -26.80
C ASP A 31 32.40 -25.53 -26.58
N LEU A 32 31.17 -25.44 -27.09
CA LEU A 32 30.30 -24.28 -26.85
C LEU A 32 29.99 -24.10 -25.35
N LEU A 33 29.70 -25.21 -24.67
CA LEU A 33 29.40 -25.22 -23.25
C LEU A 33 30.63 -24.81 -22.43
N LYS A 34 31.84 -25.32 -22.74
CA LYS A 34 33.11 -24.92 -22.10
C LYS A 34 33.30 -23.40 -22.13
N SER A 35 33.11 -22.77 -23.29
CA SER A 35 33.27 -21.32 -23.46
C SER A 35 32.25 -20.53 -22.63
N THR A 36 30.99 -20.93 -22.70
CA THR A 36 29.89 -20.30 -21.94
C THR A 36 30.11 -20.41 -20.44
N LEU A 37 30.50 -21.59 -19.97
CA LEU A 37 30.79 -21.87 -18.57
C LEU A 37 31.95 -21.02 -18.04
N CYS A 38 33.03 -20.84 -18.81
CA CYS A 38 34.13 -19.97 -18.39
C CYS A 38 33.70 -18.53 -18.11
N SER A 39 32.75 -18.01 -18.89
CA SER A 39 32.18 -16.68 -18.66
C SER A 39 31.40 -16.62 -17.34
N LEU A 40 30.61 -17.66 -17.03
CA LEU A 40 29.91 -17.77 -15.75
C LEU A 40 30.86 -17.88 -14.56
N GLY A 41 31.94 -18.66 -14.71
CA GLY A 41 33.01 -18.74 -13.72
C GLY A 41 33.63 -17.37 -13.44
N ALA A 42 33.98 -16.62 -14.49
CA ALA A 42 34.54 -15.27 -14.35
C ALA A 42 33.59 -14.31 -13.60
N ILE A 43 32.28 -14.37 -13.89
CA ILE A 43 31.26 -13.59 -13.16
C ILE A 43 31.25 -13.94 -11.68
N SER A 44 31.27 -15.24 -11.34
CA SER A 44 31.30 -15.73 -9.96
C SER A 44 32.51 -15.18 -9.18
N GLU A 45 33.70 -15.23 -9.77
CA GLU A 45 34.89 -14.67 -9.12
C GLU A 45 34.85 -13.15 -9.02
N ARG A 46 34.34 -12.42 -10.03
CA ARG A 46 34.17 -10.96 -9.93
C ARG A 46 33.21 -10.57 -8.81
N ARG A 47 32.16 -11.36 -8.56
CA ARG A 47 31.26 -11.15 -7.41
C ARG A 47 31.98 -11.39 -6.09
N LEU A 48 32.79 -12.44 -6.01
CA LEU A 48 33.62 -12.70 -4.83
C LEU A 48 34.61 -11.56 -4.59
N ALA A 49 35.32 -11.10 -5.62
CA ALA A 49 36.22 -9.94 -5.57
C ALA A 49 35.53 -8.70 -5.01
N ARG A 50 34.29 -8.44 -5.44
CA ARG A 50 33.48 -7.32 -4.94
C ARG A 50 33.07 -7.49 -3.47
N ILE A 51 32.81 -8.72 -3.01
CA ILE A 51 32.43 -9.00 -1.62
C ILE A 51 33.59 -8.71 -0.65
N VAL A 52 34.81 -9.05 -1.04
CA VAL A 52 35.99 -8.92 -0.17
C VAL A 52 36.65 -7.53 -0.22
N ASP A 53 36.26 -6.67 -1.17
CA ASP A 53 36.75 -5.30 -1.30
C ASP A 53 35.87 -4.30 -0.51
N ALA A 54 36.45 -3.62 0.48
CA ALA A 54 35.75 -2.63 1.30
C ALA A 54 35.15 -1.46 0.50
N ASN A 55 35.76 -1.10 -0.63
CA ASN A 55 35.31 0.02 -1.47
C ASN A 55 34.12 -0.35 -2.37
N LEU A 56 33.91 -1.64 -2.65
CA LEU A 56 32.91 -2.12 -3.62
C LEU A 56 31.75 -2.89 -2.98
N SER A 57 31.88 -3.21 -1.69
CA SER A 57 30.98 -4.08 -0.91
C SER A 57 29.91 -3.35 -0.10
N ASN A 58 29.81 -2.02 -0.27
CA ASN A 58 28.83 -1.15 0.40
C ASN A 58 28.85 -1.31 1.93
N GLY A 59 30.02 -1.10 2.55
CA GLY A 59 30.18 -1.03 4.01
C GLY A 59 30.65 -2.33 4.69
N LEU A 60 31.04 -3.37 3.95
CA LEU A 60 31.70 -4.53 4.56
C LEU A 60 33.18 -4.24 4.82
N PRO A 61 33.79 -4.86 5.84
CA PRO A 61 35.21 -4.71 6.11
C PRO A 61 36.06 -5.40 5.04
N SER A 62 37.28 -4.89 4.84
CA SER A 62 38.24 -5.45 3.87
C SER A 62 38.53 -6.92 4.20
N MET A 63 38.52 -7.77 3.17
CA MET A 63 38.70 -9.22 3.25
C MET A 63 37.76 -9.92 4.25
N LEU A 64 36.63 -9.29 4.57
CA LEU A 64 35.66 -9.74 5.58
C LEU A 64 36.25 -9.91 6.99
N VAL A 65 37.29 -9.14 7.32
CA VAL A 65 37.97 -9.18 8.63
C VAL A 65 37.29 -8.24 9.63
N THR A 66 36.73 -8.78 10.70
CA THR A 66 36.04 -7.99 11.73
C THR A 66 36.97 -7.43 12.81
N GLU A 67 38.13 -8.04 13.03
CA GLU A 67 39.10 -7.64 14.07
C GLU A 67 40.54 -7.63 13.54
N ASN A 68 41.35 -6.64 13.96
CA ASN A 68 42.77 -6.50 13.60
C ASN A 68 43.02 -6.48 12.07
N GLN A 69 42.26 -5.65 11.35
CA GLN A 69 42.43 -5.43 9.91
C GLN A 69 43.86 -4.99 9.56
N GLY A 70 44.43 -5.57 8.50
CA GLY A 70 45.81 -5.33 8.07
C GLY A 70 46.84 -6.27 8.70
N LEU A 71 46.53 -6.88 9.85
CA LEU A 71 47.33 -7.98 10.42
C LEU A 71 46.78 -9.35 10.03
N ASN A 72 45.47 -9.44 9.78
CA ASN A 72 44.80 -10.65 9.33
C ASN A 72 44.50 -10.59 7.82
N SER A 73 44.80 -11.69 7.11
CA SER A 73 44.53 -11.81 5.67
C SER A 73 43.07 -12.16 5.34
N GLY A 74 42.29 -12.60 6.34
CA GLY A 74 40.87 -12.90 6.20
C GLY A 74 40.55 -13.84 5.04
N MET A 75 39.58 -13.45 4.23
CA MET A 75 39.09 -14.27 3.12
C MET A 75 39.86 -14.07 1.80
N MET A 76 41.00 -13.37 1.81
CA MET A 76 41.83 -13.14 0.62
C MET A 76 42.16 -14.43 -0.14
N ILE A 77 42.52 -15.50 0.58
CA ILE A 77 42.91 -16.78 -0.02
C ILE A 77 41.78 -17.45 -0.80
N THR A 78 40.52 -17.19 -0.43
CA THR A 78 39.36 -17.75 -1.12
C THR A 78 39.18 -17.13 -2.50
N GLN A 79 39.47 -15.83 -2.65
CA GLN A 79 39.49 -15.15 -3.94
C GLN A 79 40.62 -15.68 -4.82
N TYR A 80 41.84 -15.81 -4.29
CA TYR A 80 42.96 -16.38 -5.05
C TYR A 80 42.65 -17.80 -5.55
N THR A 81 41.99 -18.60 -4.71
CA THR A 81 41.57 -19.94 -5.08
C THR A 81 40.53 -19.92 -6.20
N ALA A 82 39.50 -19.08 -6.09
CA ALA A 82 38.48 -18.93 -7.14
C ALA A 82 39.07 -18.40 -8.46
N ALA A 83 39.99 -17.42 -8.40
CA ALA A 83 40.68 -16.89 -9.57
C ALA A 83 41.56 -17.95 -10.25
N SER A 84 42.29 -18.76 -9.48
CA SER A 84 43.09 -19.87 -9.98
C SER A 84 42.24 -20.96 -10.66
N LEU A 85 41.09 -21.30 -10.05
CA LEU A 85 40.14 -22.24 -10.65
C LEU A 85 39.63 -21.73 -12.01
N ASN A 86 39.25 -20.46 -12.09
CA ASN A 86 38.77 -19.85 -13.33
C ASN A 86 39.84 -19.74 -14.41
N LEU A 87 41.07 -19.37 -14.05
CA LEU A 87 42.18 -19.33 -15.01
C LEU A 87 42.42 -20.73 -15.58
N SER A 88 42.38 -21.77 -14.74
CA SER A 88 42.47 -23.14 -15.21
C SER A 88 41.31 -23.53 -16.12
N CYS A 89 40.09 -23.03 -15.90
CA CYS A 89 38.97 -23.26 -16.82
C CYS A 89 39.23 -22.63 -18.19
N GLN A 90 39.75 -21.40 -18.22
CA GLN A 90 40.06 -20.70 -19.46
C GLN A 90 41.11 -21.47 -20.29
N THR A 91 42.11 -22.07 -19.65
CA THR A 91 43.10 -22.93 -20.32
C THR A 91 42.46 -24.17 -20.98
N LEU A 92 41.42 -24.73 -20.35
CA LEU A 92 40.72 -25.93 -20.84
C LEU A 92 39.63 -25.60 -21.88
N ALA A 93 39.30 -24.32 -22.08
CA ALA A 93 38.16 -23.88 -22.88
C ALA A 93 38.40 -23.85 -24.39
N SER A 94 39.63 -24.12 -24.84
CA SER A 94 39.93 -24.23 -26.28
C SER A 94 39.03 -25.25 -26.94
N ALA A 95 38.50 -24.93 -28.12
CA ALA A 95 37.72 -25.89 -28.90
C ALA A 95 38.61 -27.08 -29.27
N ASP A 96 38.20 -28.30 -28.91
CA ASP A 96 38.95 -29.52 -29.19
C ASP A 96 38.51 -30.16 -30.51
N THR A 97 37.28 -29.91 -30.94
CA THR A 97 36.73 -30.37 -32.22
C THR A 97 37.42 -29.78 -33.45
N VAL A 98 38.11 -28.65 -33.32
CA VAL A 98 38.94 -28.11 -34.42
C VAL A 98 40.18 -28.98 -34.69
N ARG A 99 40.48 -29.94 -33.81
CA ARG A 99 41.59 -30.89 -33.94
C ARG A 99 41.13 -32.23 -34.53
N SER A 100 39.92 -32.29 -35.07
CA SER A 100 39.41 -33.51 -35.67
C SER A 100 40.18 -33.87 -36.94
N LEU A 101 40.59 -35.14 -37.05
CA LEU A 101 41.43 -35.63 -38.13
C LEU A 101 40.89 -36.95 -38.69
N PRO A 102 40.99 -37.18 -40.01
CA PRO A 102 40.71 -38.49 -40.59
C PRO A 102 41.78 -39.50 -40.16
N THR A 103 41.35 -40.73 -39.87
CA THR A 103 42.23 -41.84 -39.47
C THR A 103 42.06 -43.06 -40.38
N SER A 104 42.87 -44.11 -40.17
CA SER A 104 42.79 -45.39 -40.91
C SER A 104 42.70 -45.26 -42.43
N GLU A 105 43.68 -44.60 -43.08
CA GLU A 105 43.72 -44.43 -44.55
C GLU A 105 42.46 -43.77 -45.17
N ASN A 106 41.73 -42.94 -44.41
CA ASN A 106 40.41 -42.40 -44.77
C ASN A 106 39.31 -43.47 -44.94
N GLN A 107 39.51 -44.69 -44.41
CA GLN A 107 38.59 -45.82 -44.49
C GLN A 107 37.81 -46.07 -43.19
N GLU A 108 38.32 -45.67 -42.01
CA GLU A 108 37.58 -45.69 -40.73
C GLU A 108 37.46 -44.28 -40.10
N ASP A 109 36.58 -44.20 -39.09
CA ASP A 109 36.00 -43.01 -38.43
C ASP A 109 36.82 -41.71 -38.40
N TYR A 110 36.08 -40.60 -38.55
CA TYR A 110 36.55 -39.26 -38.27
C TYR A 110 36.85 -39.15 -36.76
N ASN A 111 38.12 -39.03 -36.38
CA ASN A 111 38.50 -38.82 -34.98
C ASN A 111 38.07 -37.41 -34.56
N SER A 112 36.83 -37.33 -34.06
CA SER A 112 36.16 -36.07 -33.69
C SER A 112 36.79 -35.32 -32.51
N ASN A 113 37.73 -35.96 -31.80
CA ASN A 113 38.27 -35.45 -30.54
C ASN A 113 37.19 -35.10 -29.48
N ALA A 114 35.94 -35.56 -29.69
CA ALA A 114 34.78 -35.21 -28.88
C ALA A 114 34.92 -35.68 -27.43
N TRP A 115 35.61 -36.79 -27.21
CA TRP A 115 35.95 -37.29 -25.88
C TRP A 115 36.74 -36.27 -25.05
N ASN A 116 37.78 -35.67 -25.63
CA ASN A 116 38.59 -34.65 -24.94
C ASN A 116 37.77 -33.39 -24.67
N SER A 117 36.95 -32.97 -25.63
CA SER A 117 36.02 -31.84 -25.44
C SER A 117 35.06 -32.08 -24.26
N SER A 118 34.43 -33.25 -24.20
CA SER A 118 33.51 -33.62 -23.11
C SER A 118 34.23 -33.81 -21.77
N LEU A 119 35.43 -34.38 -21.76
CA LEU A 119 36.25 -34.53 -20.55
C LEU A 119 36.63 -33.17 -19.96
N PHE A 120 37.13 -32.25 -20.78
CA PHE A 120 37.45 -30.90 -20.34
C PHE A 120 36.20 -30.12 -19.93
N CYS A 121 35.06 -30.34 -20.58
CA CYS A 121 33.79 -29.76 -20.17
C CYS A 121 33.41 -30.21 -18.75
N LYS A 122 33.53 -31.50 -18.44
CA LYS A 122 33.29 -32.04 -17.09
C LYS A 122 34.23 -31.42 -16.05
N ASP A 123 35.51 -31.24 -16.40
CA ASP A 123 36.50 -30.61 -15.51
C ASP A 123 36.18 -29.14 -15.26
N ILE A 124 35.79 -28.40 -16.30
CA ILE A 124 35.36 -27.00 -16.19
C ILE A 124 34.13 -26.87 -15.29
N VAL A 125 33.10 -27.72 -15.47
CA VAL A 125 31.92 -27.75 -14.58
C VAL A 125 32.34 -27.95 -13.13
N SER A 126 33.24 -28.91 -12.88
CA SER A 126 33.71 -29.23 -11.53
C SER A 126 34.46 -28.06 -10.87
N ARG A 127 35.30 -27.35 -11.64
CA ARG A 127 36.08 -26.20 -11.17
C ARG A 127 35.21 -24.97 -10.93
N ILE A 128 34.23 -24.71 -11.80
CA ILE A 128 33.28 -23.60 -11.62
C ILE A 128 32.39 -23.83 -10.40
N LEU A 129 31.92 -25.06 -10.18
CA LEU A 129 31.21 -25.38 -8.94
C LEU A 129 32.07 -25.09 -7.70
N GLY A 130 33.38 -25.32 -7.78
CA GLY A 130 34.33 -24.92 -6.73
C GLY A 130 34.41 -23.40 -6.55
N ALA A 131 34.48 -22.62 -7.63
CA ALA A 131 34.46 -21.15 -7.57
C ALA A 131 33.15 -20.61 -6.96
N VAL A 132 32.00 -21.17 -7.36
CA VAL A 132 30.68 -20.82 -6.82
C VAL A 132 30.56 -21.21 -5.34
N ALA A 133 31.13 -22.34 -4.92
CA ALA A 133 31.16 -22.71 -3.51
C ALA A 133 31.94 -21.68 -2.67
N TRP A 134 33.06 -21.16 -3.18
CA TRP A 134 33.78 -20.07 -2.53
C TRP A 134 33.00 -18.75 -2.54
N GLU A 135 32.27 -18.43 -3.61
CA GLU A 135 31.39 -17.26 -3.66
C GLU A 135 30.32 -17.33 -2.56
N ILE A 136 29.62 -18.47 -2.45
CA ILE A 136 28.56 -18.67 -1.46
C ILE A 136 29.12 -18.66 -0.03
N PHE A 137 30.29 -19.25 0.19
CA PHE A 137 30.96 -19.22 1.48
C PHE A 137 31.23 -17.78 1.94
N ASN A 138 31.80 -16.95 1.05
CA ASN A 138 32.06 -15.54 1.32
C ASN A 138 30.78 -14.71 1.49
N ALA A 139 29.77 -14.95 0.66
CA ALA A 139 28.47 -14.29 0.77
C ALA A 139 27.80 -14.60 2.13
N THR A 140 27.90 -15.85 2.59
CA THR A 140 27.40 -16.27 3.91
C THR A 140 28.12 -15.50 5.01
N ARG A 141 29.46 -15.41 4.94
CA ARG A 141 30.27 -14.65 5.90
C ARG A 141 29.91 -13.16 5.92
N ALA A 142 29.69 -12.57 4.74
CA ALA A 142 29.28 -11.18 4.59
C ALA A 142 27.90 -10.90 5.22
N VAL A 143 26.92 -11.80 5.02
CA VAL A 143 25.60 -11.68 5.64
C VAL A 143 25.70 -11.81 7.16
N GLN A 144 26.47 -12.76 7.68
CA GLN A 144 26.71 -12.89 9.12
C GLN A 144 27.27 -11.60 9.74
N ILE A 145 28.26 -10.96 9.08
CA ILE A 145 28.81 -9.66 9.52
C ILE A 145 27.71 -8.60 9.58
N ARG A 146 26.90 -8.46 8.53
CA ARG A 146 25.82 -7.46 8.49
C ARG A 146 24.74 -7.70 9.54
N MET A 147 24.48 -8.96 9.87
CA MET A 147 23.53 -9.31 10.93
C MET A 147 24.07 -8.97 12.33
N SER A 148 25.40 -8.94 12.50
CA SER A 148 26.05 -8.54 13.75
C SER A 148 26.34 -7.03 13.88
N ASP A 149 26.29 -6.27 12.78
CA ASP A 149 26.57 -4.83 12.77
C ASP A 149 25.32 -4.02 13.18
N ASP A 150 25.46 -3.17 14.20
CA ASP A 150 24.40 -2.29 14.70
C ASP A 150 23.75 -1.42 13.63
N LYS A 151 24.49 -1.04 12.59
CA LYS A 151 23.98 -0.24 11.48
C LYS A 151 23.08 -1.03 10.54
N THR A 152 23.23 -2.35 10.46
CA THR A 152 22.52 -3.18 9.45
C THR A 152 21.68 -4.30 10.05
N LYS A 153 21.75 -4.56 11.36
CA LYS A 153 20.97 -5.61 12.04
C LYS A 153 19.45 -5.48 11.92
N HIS A 154 18.95 -4.29 11.57
CA HIS A 154 17.51 -4.04 11.34
C HIS A 154 17.05 -4.45 9.93
N LEU A 155 17.97 -4.74 9.01
CA LEU A 155 17.65 -5.16 7.65
C LEU A 155 17.18 -6.61 7.64
N VAL A 156 16.18 -6.90 6.82
CA VAL A 156 15.55 -8.22 6.75
C VAL A 156 15.89 -8.90 5.43
N LEU A 157 16.40 -10.14 5.50
CA LEU A 157 16.62 -10.97 4.31
C LEU A 157 15.29 -11.30 3.62
N GLY A 158 15.26 -11.19 2.30
CA GLY A 158 14.15 -11.67 1.47
C GLY A 158 13.90 -13.17 1.68
N ALA A 159 12.67 -13.63 1.41
CA ALA A 159 12.23 -14.98 1.77
C ALA A 159 13.15 -16.09 1.21
N GLY A 160 13.50 -16.02 -0.08
CA GLY A 160 14.40 -17.01 -0.70
C GLY A 160 15.84 -16.95 -0.20
N THR A 161 16.37 -15.73 -0.02
CA THR A 161 17.71 -15.52 0.54
C THR A 161 17.79 -16.04 1.97
N ARG A 162 16.73 -15.88 2.77
CA ARG A 162 16.65 -16.36 4.15
C ARG A 162 16.68 -17.89 4.23
N GLU A 163 15.95 -18.57 3.35
CA GLU A 163 15.91 -20.04 3.31
C GLU A 163 17.28 -20.62 2.94
N ILE A 164 17.93 -20.08 1.92
CA ILE A 164 19.30 -20.49 1.54
C ILE A 164 20.31 -20.14 2.63
N PHE A 165 20.26 -18.93 3.18
CA PHE A 165 21.18 -18.49 4.21
C PHE A 165 21.10 -19.34 5.48
N GLY A 166 19.90 -19.76 5.90
CA GLY A 166 19.74 -20.66 7.05
C GLY A 166 20.55 -21.95 6.90
N VAL A 167 20.42 -22.60 5.74
CA VAL A 167 21.18 -23.82 5.42
C VAL A 167 22.69 -23.53 5.34
N MET A 168 23.09 -22.44 4.68
CA MET A 168 24.51 -22.08 4.54
C MET A 168 25.17 -21.74 5.88
N ASN A 169 24.44 -21.06 6.77
CA ASN A 169 24.93 -20.65 8.08
C ASN A 169 25.21 -21.85 9.01
N GLU A 170 24.43 -22.93 8.88
CA GLU A 170 24.69 -24.19 9.58
C GLU A 170 25.94 -24.92 9.02
N MET A 171 26.15 -24.86 7.71
CA MET A 171 27.30 -25.50 7.05
C MET A 171 28.62 -24.74 7.25
N SER A 172 28.54 -23.41 7.36
CA SER A 172 29.67 -22.51 7.55
C SER A 172 29.37 -21.46 8.64
N PRO A 173 29.43 -21.86 9.92
CA PRO A 173 29.28 -20.93 11.03
C PRO A 173 30.36 -19.84 11.01
N PHE A 174 30.05 -18.70 11.62
CA PHE A 174 30.97 -17.58 11.73
C PHE A 174 32.12 -17.91 12.68
N VAL A 175 33.35 -17.75 12.22
CA VAL A 175 34.58 -17.90 13.02
C VAL A 175 35.42 -16.64 12.87
N VAL A 176 35.90 -16.09 14.00
CA VAL A 176 36.71 -14.85 14.03
C VAL A 176 38.17 -15.12 13.72
N ASN A 177 38.74 -16.16 14.32
CA ASN A 177 40.17 -16.52 14.20
C ASN A 177 40.41 -17.50 13.06
N ASP A 178 41.69 -17.75 12.75
CA ASP A 178 42.11 -18.73 11.75
C ASP A 178 41.53 -20.13 12.02
N TYR A 179 41.05 -20.77 10.96
CA TYR A 179 40.52 -22.13 11.00
C TYR A 179 40.67 -22.80 9.64
N ASP A 180 40.60 -24.13 9.62
CA ASP A 180 40.55 -24.88 8.37
C ASP A 180 39.17 -24.68 7.72
N MET A 181 39.15 -23.96 6.58
CA MET A 181 37.94 -23.68 5.81
C MET A 181 37.50 -24.88 4.94
N LYS A 182 38.38 -25.88 4.74
CA LYS A 182 38.15 -27.01 3.84
C LYS A 182 36.90 -27.83 4.20
N PRO A 183 36.57 -28.13 5.48
CA PRO A 183 35.37 -28.87 5.84
C PRO A 183 34.09 -28.12 5.44
N ALA A 184 34.03 -26.81 5.68
CA ALA A 184 32.87 -25.99 5.33
C ALA A 184 32.73 -25.85 3.80
N TYR A 185 33.85 -25.61 3.10
CA TYR A 185 33.89 -25.61 1.64
C TYR A 185 33.37 -26.93 1.05
N ASN A 186 33.83 -28.07 1.55
CA ASN A 186 33.39 -29.38 1.06
C ASN A 186 31.90 -29.63 1.31
N LYS A 187 31.36 -29.19 2.46
CA LYS A 187 29.92 -29.27 2.74
C LYS A 187 29.11 -28.46 1.73
N ILE A 188 29.51 -27.23 1.46
CA ILE A 188 28.85 -26.36 0.48
C ILE A 188 28.96 -26.95 -0.92
N LEU A 189 30.14 -27.40 -1.34
CA LEU A 189 30.36 -28.01 -2.65
C LEU A 189 29.51 -29.27 -2.85
N ASN A 190 29.40 -30.12 -1.83
CA ASN A 190 28.56 -31.31 -1.88
C ASN A 190 27.07 -30.95 -1.90
N PHE A 191 26.67 -29.92 -1.15
CA PHE A 191 25.30 -29.41 -1.18
C PHE A 191 24.92 -28.91 -2.57
N LEU A 192 25.78 -28.13 -3.25
CA LEU A 192 25.54 -27.65 -4.61
C LEU A 192 25.40 -28.79 -5.64
N LYS A 193 26.02 -29.94 -5.37
CA LYS A 193 25.91 -31.16 -6.19
C LYS A 193 24.71 -32.03 -5.84
N SER A 194 23.98 -31.71 -4.77
CA SER A 194 22.92 -32.56 -4.24
C SER A 194 21.55 -32.24 -4.85
N ASP A 195 20.69 -33.25 -4.89
CA ASP A 195 19.27 -33.08 -5.25
C ASP A 195 18.53 -32.15 -4.27
N VAL A 196 19.05 -31.96 -3.05
CA VAL A 196 18.48 -31.03 -2.07
C VAL A 196 18.59 -29.60 -2.56
N PHE A 197 19.75 -29.21 -3.10
CA PHE A 197 19.92 -27.89 -3.72
C PHE A 197 19.02 -27.75 -4.95
N ALA A 198 18.93 -28.78 -5.80
CA ALA A 198 18.06 -28.74 -6.98
C ALA A 198 16.57 -28.53 -6.60
N LYS A 199 16.07 -29.24 -5.58
CA LYS A 199 14.69 -29.08 -5.06
C LYS A 199 14.46 -27.72 -4.39
N LEU A 200 15.44 -27.22 -3.64
CA LEU A 200 15.36 -25.90 -3.03
C LEU A 200 15.34 -24.82 -4.12
N PHE A 201 16.21 -24.93 -5.11
CA PHE A 201 16.28 -24.01 -6.23
C PHE A 201 15.03 -24.05 -7.10
N SER A 202 14.45 -25.24 -7.36
CA SER A 202 13.18 -25.35 -8.09
C SER A 202 12.04 -24.68 -7.32
N LYS A 203 11.91 -24.92 -6.01
CA LYS A 203 10.92 -24.24 -5.16
C LYS A 203 11.05 -22.71 -5.18
N LEU A 204 12.27 -22.19 -5.36
CA LEU A 204 12.55 -20.75 -5.46
C LEU A 204 12.35 -20.18 -6.87
N THR A 205 12.41 -21.00 -7.91
CA THR A 205 12.32 -20.61 -9.33
C THR A 205 11.01 -21.02 -10.02
N ASP A 206 10.19 -21.85 -9.38
CA ASP A 206 8.82 -22.19 -9.75
C ASP A 206 7.90 -20.97 -9.54
N GLN A 207 8.07 -19.98 -10.42
CA GLN A 207 7.08 -18.94 -10.72
C GLN A 207 6.27 -19.26 -11.97
N LYS A 208 6.41 -20.46 -12.55
CA LYS A 208 5.56 -20.91 -13.66
C LYS A 208 4.26 -21.48 -13.08
N ASP A 209 3.14 -20.97 -13.61
CA ASP A 209 1.74 -21.26 -13.26
C ASP A 209 1.16 -20.59 -11.99
N LYS A 210 1.50 -19.31 -11.73
CA LYS A 210 0.52 -18.47 -11.02
C LYS A 210 -0.63 -18.16 -11.98
N LYS A 211 -1.72 -18.93 -11.86
CA LYS A 211 -3.05 -18.53 -12.34
C LYS A 211 -3.24 -17.06 -11.97
N LEU A 212 -3.42 -16.19 -12.95
CA LEU A 212 -3.45 -14.74 -12.74
C LEU A 212 -4.52 -14.45 -11.68
N ASN A 213 -4.14 -13.81 -10.57
CA ASN A 213 -5.14 -13.37 -9.61
C ASN A 213 -5.85 -12.16 -10.24
N LEU A 214 -7.12 -12.37 -10.62
CA LEU A 214 -7.97 -11.36 -11.22
C LEU A 214 -8.69 -10.50 -10.18
N GLU A 215 -8.57 -10.83 -8.88
CA GLU A 215 -9.17 -10.04 -7.83
C GLU A 215 -8.47 -8.68 -7.69
N PRO A 216 -9.24 -7.59 -7.52
CA PRO A 216 -8.68 -6.30 -7.17
C PRO A 216 -7.85 -6.36 -5.87
N PRO A 217 -6.94 -5.40 -5.65
CA PRO A 217 -6.20 -5.33 -4.40
C PRO A 217 -7.12 -5.33 -3.17
N SER A 218 -6.68 -5.99 -2.10
CA SER A 218 -7.45 -6.08 -0.86
C SER A 218 -7.94 -4.71 -0.38
N GLY A 219 -9.25 -4.60 -0.13
CA GLY A 219 -9.92 -3.37 0.30
C GLY A 219 -10.24 -2.39 -0.83
N MET A 220 -10.12 -2.81 -2.09
CA MET A 220 -10.56 -2.11 -3.29
C MET A 220 -11.58 -2.98 -4.05
N ARG A 221 -12.43 -2.38 -4.89
CA ARG A 221 -13.45 -3.12 -5.65
C ARG A 221 -13.82 -2.40 -6.94
N ASP A 222 -14.27 -3.20 -7.91
CA ASP A 222 -14.98 -2.70 -9.09
C ASP A 222 -16.44 -2.40 -8.76
N PHE A 223 -17.08 -1.62 -9.62
CA PHE A 223 -18.49 -1.24 -9.48
C PHE A 223 -19.28 -1.64 -10.72
N HIS A 224 -20.38 -2.35 -10.52
CA HIS A 224 -21.31 -2.68 -11.61
C HIS A 224 -22.07 -1.43 -12.09
N PRO A 225 -22.65 -1.45 -13.31
CA PRO A 225 -23.37 -0.30 -13.86
C PRO A 225 -24.46 0.27 -12.95
N TYR A 226 -25.24 -0.58 -12.26
CA TYR A 226 -26.29 -0.11 -11.34
C TYR A 226 -25.69 0.63 -10.12
N GLN A 227 -24.55 0.16 -9.63
CA GLN A 227 -23.83 0.80 -8.52
C GLN A 227 -23.31 2.16 -8.97
N MET A 228 -22.73 2.24 -10.18
CA MET A 228 -22.29 3.52 -10.74
C MET A 228 -23.45 4.51 -10.92
N LYS A 229 -24.61 4.07 -11.42
CA LYS A 229 -25.80 4.91 -11.54
C LYS A 229 -26.27 5.45 -10.19
N ALA A 230 -26.27 4.60 -9.15
CA ALA A 230 -26.60 5.02 -7.79
C ALA A 230 -25.59 6.05 -7.25
N ARG A 231 -24.30 5.82 -7.51
CA ARG A 231 -23.21 6.70 -7.11
C ARG A 231 -23.29 8.06 -7.76
N GLU A 232 -23.45 8.10 -9.07
CA GLU A 232 -23.58 9.33 -9.86
C GLU A 232 -24.79 10.15 -9.40
N LYS A 233 -25.93 9.50 -9.10
CA LYS A 233 -27.11 10.18 -8.59
C LYS A 233 -26.82 10.91 -7.26
N ILE A 234 -26.23 10.22 -6.29
CA ILE A 234 -25.91 10.79 -4.98
C ILE A 234 -24.82 11.87 -5.10
N MET A 235 -23.74 11.60 -5.83
CA MET A 235 -22.68 12.59 -6.08
C MET A 235 -23.24 13.83 -6.78
N GLY A 236 -24.19 13.66 -7.71
CA GLY A 236 -24.89 14.75 -8.39
C GLY A 236 -25.69 15.64 -7.42
N ILE A 237 -26.44 15.04 -6.49
CA ILE A 237 -27.16 15.78 -5.44
C ILE A 237 -26.17 16.59 -4.59
N ILE A 238 -25.12 15.94 -4.08
CA ILE A 238 -24.09 16.58 -3.26
C ILE A 238 -23.43 17.74 -4.02
N LYS A 239 -23.03 17.51 -5.27
CA LYS A 239 -22.42 18.53 -6.14
C LYS A 239 -23.34 19.72 -6.34
N ASN A 240 -24.63 19.51 -6.57
CA ASN A 240 -25.59 20.59 -6.78
C ASN A 240 -25.77 21.44 -5.52
N ILE A 241 -25.80 20.83 -4.33
CA ILE A 241 -25.84 21.54 -3.04
C ILE A 241 -24.54 22.34 -2.84
N PHE A 242 -23.38 21.75 -3.11
CA PHE A 242 -22.11 22.47 -3.01
C PHE A 242 -22.07 23.71 -3.93
N ILE A 243 -22.59 23.58 -5.15
CA ILE A 243 -22.69 24.70 -6.10
C ILE A 243 -23.70 25.75 -5.62
N SER A 244 -24.85 25.36 -5.07
CA SER A 244 -25.86 26.32 -4.58
C SER A 244 -25.34 27.16 -3.41
N HIS A 245 -24.38 26.63 -2.64
CA HIS A 245 -23.66 27.37 -1.60
C HIS A 245 -22.44 28.16 -2.14
N GLY A 246 -22.24 28.23 -3.45
CA GLY A 246 -21.14 28.97 -4.09
C GLY A 246 -19.79 28.26 -4.02
N GLY A 247 -19.78 26.94 -3.81
CA GLY A 247 -18.56 26.14 -3.85
C GLY A 247 -17.99 26.04 -5.27
N GLN A 248 -16.69 26.23 -5.40
CA GLN A 248 -15.95 26.09 -6.65
C GLN A 248 -15.26 24.72 -6.72
N GLN A 249 -15.44 23.98 -7.81
CA GLN A 249 -14.80 22.67 -7.95
C GLN A 249 -13.30 22.84 -8.20
N ILE A 250 -12.49 22.08 -7.46
CA ILE A 250 -11.07 21.87 -7.76
C ILE A 250 -10.80 20.37 -7.88
N ASP A 251 -9.63 20.04 -8.43
CA ASP A 251 -9.06 18.69 -8.40
C ASP A 251 -7.56 18.80 -8.11
N THR A 252 -7.00 17.78 -7.48
CA THR A 252 -5.56 17.68 -7.21
C THR A 252 -5.05 16.31 -7.66
N PRO A 253 -3.74 16.16 -7.94
CA PRO A 253 -3.18 14.85 -8.24
C PRO A 253 -3.54 13.81 -7.18
N VAL A 254 -3.61 12.54 -7.59
CA VAL A 254 -3.90 11.40 -6.69
C VAL A 254 -2.75 11.14 -5.71
N MET A 255 -1.54 11.56 -6.08
CA MET A 255 -0.32 11.42 -5.30
C MET A 255 0.27 12.80 -4.99
N GLU A 256 0.77 12.94 -3.77
CA GLU A 256 1.50 14.11 -3.30
C GLU A 256 2.95 13.74 -3.01
N ARG A 257 3.83 14.74 -2.85
CA ARG A 257 5.16 14.49 -2.30
C ARG A 257 5.03 13.96 -0.87
N ARG A 258 5.85 12.98 -0.50
CA ARG A 258 5.77 12.33 0.82
C ARG A 258 5.86 13.34 1.97
N ASP A 259 6.75 14.33 1.84
CA ASP A 259 6.94 15.43 2.80
C ASP A 259 5.70 16.30 3.02
N THR A 260 4.81 16.38 2.03
CA THR A 260 3.55 17.13 2.12
C THR A 260 2.55 16.45 3.06
N LEU A 261 2.57 15.12 3.12
CA LEU A 261 1.61 14.32 3.89
C LEU A 261 2.12 13.97 5.30
N LEU A 262 3.44 13.88 5.47
CA LEU A 262 4.05 13.47 6.75
C LEU A 262 3.73 14.45 7.89
N GLY A 263 3.34 13.90 9.03
CA GLY A 263 3.12 14.65 10.27
C GLY A 263 1.73 15.29 10.39
N GLN A 264 0.91 15.26 9.35
CA GLN A 264 -0.40 15.93 9.33
C GLN A 264 -1.52 15.09 9.98
N TYR A 265 -1.35 13.77 10.07
CA TYR A 265 -2.45 12.84 10.35
C TYR A 265 -2.39 12.13 11.72
N GLY A 266 -1.48 12.50 12.62
CA GLY A 266 -1.31 11.81 13.91
C GLY A 266 -1.08 10.30 13.73
N ASP A 267 -1.96 9.46 14.33
CA ASP A 267 -1.93 8.00 14.17
C ASP A 267 -2.16 7.54 12.71
N GLY A 268 -2.86 8.35 11.90
CA GLY A 268 -3.13 8.09 10.50
C GLY A 268 -1.89 8.10 9.60
N ASN A 269 -0.77 8.68 10.05
CA ASN A 269 0.49 8.72 9.29
C ASN A 269 1.01 7.30 8.96
N LYS A 270 0.74 6.31 9.82
CA LYS A 270 1.14 4.90 9.61
C LYS A 270 0.34 4.20 8.52
N LEU A 271 -0.76 4.81 8.09
CA LEU A 271 -1.72 4.22 7.16
C LEU A 271 -1.63 4.81 5.74
N VAL A 272 -0.64 5.65 5.45
CA VAL A 272 -0.44 6.23 4.12
C VAL A 272 0.15 5.17 3.18
N TYR A 273 -0.30 5.16 1.92
CA TYR A 273 0.31 4.36 0.85
C TYR A 273 1.47 5.13 0.24
N ASP A 274 2.67 4.57 0.34
CA ASP A 274 3.86 5.10 -0.30
C ASP A 274 4.10 4.40 -1.64
N LEU A 275 4.60 5.15 -2.62
CA LEU A 275 5.04 4.60 -3.90
C LEU A 275 6.51 4.14 -3.78
N ASP A 276 6.90 3.20 -4.63
CA ASP A 276 8.31 2.80 -4.75
C ASP A 276 9.17 4.01 -5.16
N ASP A 277 10.35 4.11 -4.54
CA ASP A 277 11.27 5.21 -4.81
C ASP A 277 11.91 5.06 -6.20
N GLN A 278 11.42 5.89 -7.13
CA GLN A 278 11.97 6.04 -8.48
C GLN A 278 12.67 7.40 -8.65
N GLY A 279 13.08 8.03 -7.55
CA GLY A 279 13.84 9.28 -7.51
C GLY A 279 13.17 10.40 -6.71
N THR A 280 11.83 10.44 -6.69
CA THR A 280 11.07 11.37 -5.82
C THR A 280 10.14 10.55 -4.93
N PRO A 281 10.26 10.65 -3.59
CA PRO A 281 9.33 10.01 -2.67
C PRO A 281 7.91 10.58 -2.81
N LEU A 282 6.97 9.73 -3.23
CA LEU A 282 5.57 10.07 -3.43
C LEU A 282 4.67 9.18 -2.56
N SER A 283 3.51 9.71 -2.21
CA SER A 283 2.51 9.00 -1.42
C SER A 283 1.11 9.31 -1.96
N LEU A 284 0.21 8.33 -1.93
CA LEU A 284 -1.20 8.56 -2.28
C LEU A 284 -1.86 9.44 -1.23
N ARG A 285 -2.75 10.34 -1.67
CA ARG A 285 -3.48 11.25 -0.77
C ARG A 285 -4.36 10.47 0.22
N TYR A 286 -4.20 10.79 1.51
CA TYR A 286 -4.94 10.16 2.61
C TYR A 286 -6.34 10.79 2.81
N ASP A 287 -6.45 12.08 2.51
CA ASP A 287 -7.67 12.88 2.50
C ASP A 287 -7.61 13.96 1.40
N LEU A 288 -8.64 14.81 1.31
CA LEU A 288 -8.67 15.94 0.37
C LEU A 288 -8.29 17.28 1.04
N THR A 289 -8.23 17.33 2.38
CA THR A 289 -7.94 18.54 3.17
C THR A 289 -6.47 18.95 3.09
N VAL A 290 -5.51 18.03 3.25
CA VAL A 290 -4.09 18.37 3.15
C VAL A 290 -3.69 18.78 1.72
N PRO A 291 -4.13 18.06 0.66
CA PRO A 291 -3.97 18.55 -0.72
C PRO A 291 -4.57 19.94 -0.95
N PHE A 292 -5.68 20.27 -0.29
CA PHE A 292 -6.27 21.61 -0.35
C PHE A 292 -5.40 22.65 0.35
N ALA A 293 -4.87 22.37 1.54
CA ALA A 293 -3.96 23.27 2.25
C ALA A 293 -2.71 23.58 1.41
N ARG A 294 -2.11 22.55 0.79
CA ARG A 294 -1.00 22.69 -0.16
C ARG A 294 -1.40 23.48 -1.41
N TYR A 295 -2.63 23.31 -1.91
CA TYR A 295 -3.16 24.04 -3.07
C TYR A 295 -3.25 25.53 -2.80
N LEU A 296 -3.83 25.91 -1.66
CA LEU A 296 -3.94 27.31 -1.24
C LEU A 296 -2.57 27.96 -1.08
N ALA A 297 -1.62 27.25 -0.45
CA ALA A 297 -0.26 27.73 -0.25
C ALA A 297 0.46 27.96 -1.58
N LEU A 298 0.44 26.98 -2.49
CA LEU A 298 1.10 27.07 -3.80
C LEU A 298 0.57 28.23 -4.65
N HIS A 299 -0.75 28.47 -4.62
CA HIS A 299 -1.40 29.49 -5.43
C HIS A 299 -1.64 30.81 -4.69
N ASN A 300 -1.11 30.97 -3.46
CA ASN A 300 -1.28 32.15 -2.62
C ASN A 300 -2.74 32.58 -2.39
N VAL A 301 -3.67 31.62 -2.34
CA VAL A 301 -5.10 31.88 -2.15
C VAL A 301 -5.41 32.04 -0.66
N THR A 302 -6.01 33.16 -0.27
CA THR A 302 -6.34 33.48 1.14
C THR A 302 -7.81 33.35 1.48
N LYS A 303 -8.69 33.32 0.47
CA LYS A 303 -10.12 33.17 0.64
C LYS A 303 -10.72 32.41 -0.52
N MET A 304 -11.39 31.31 -0.22
CA MET A 304 -12.02 30.45 -1.22
C MET A 304 -13.08 29.59 -0.55
N LYS A 305 -14.18 29.33 -1.25
CA LYS A 305 -15.09 28.24 -0.94
C LYS A 305 -14.96 27.21 -2.04
N ARG A 306 -14.46 26.02 -1.73
CA ARG A 306 -14.23 24.98 -2.73
C ARG A 306 -14.94 23.70 -2.38
N PHE A 307 -15.26 22.91 -3.39
CA PHE A 307 -15.53 21.50 -3.20
C PHE A 307 -14.60 20.61 -4.01
N HIS A 308 -14.40 19.40 -3.52
CA HIS A 308 -13.59 18.37 -4.18
C HIS A 308 -14.27 17.02 -3.94
N ILE A 309 -14.57 16.30 -5.02
CA ILE A 309 -15.12 14.94 -4.97
C ILE A 309 -14.07 14.02 -5.59
N GLY A 310 -13.47 13.14 -4.79
CA GLY A 310 -12.35 12.32 -5.24
C GLY A 310 -12.11 11.11 -4.36
N LYS A 311 -11.43 10.11 -4.93
CA LYS A 311 -10.97 8.93 -4.18
C LYS A 311 -9.79 9.28 -3.28
N VAL A 312 -9.72 8.64 -2.12
CA VAL A 312 -8.62 8.72 -1.15
C VAL A 312 -8.20 7.32 -0.71
N TYR A 313 -6.97 7.21 -0.19
CA TYR A 313 -6.31 5.93 0.03
C TYR A 313 -5.79 5.79 1.46
N ARG A 314 -6.25 4.75 2.16
CA ARG A 314 -5.86 4.49 3.56
C ARG A 314 -5.57 3.00 3.72
N ARG A 315 -4.42 2.63 4.27
CA ARG A 315 -4.01 1.23 4.56
C ARG A 315 -4.74 0.64 5.76
N ASP A 316 -6.03 0.89 5.83
CA ASP A 316 -6.88 0.46 6.92
C ASP A 316 -7.11 -1.05 6.90
N HIS A 317 -7.70 -1.58 7.96
CA HIS A 317 -8.22 -2.94 7.98
C HIS A 317 -9.59 -2.95 7.28
N PRO A 318 -9.70 -3.55 6.08
CA PRO A 318 -10.93 -3.48 5.31
C PRO A 318 -12.04 -4.31 5.98
N SER A 319 -13.26 -3.78 5.98
CA SER A 319 -14.43 -4.46 6.50
C SER A 319 -15.65 -4.07 5.67
N ILE A 320 -16.19 -5.05 4.94
CA ILE A 320 -17.36 -4.88 4.07
C ILE A 320 -18.58 -4.47 4.88
N VAL A 321 -18.81 -5.10 6.05
CA VAL A 321 -19.94 -4.81 6.94
C VAL A 321 -19.94 -3.37 7.44
N THR A 322 -18.77 -2.83 7.76
CA THR A 322 -18.65 -1.45 8.26
C THR A 322 -18.48 -0.42 7.14
N GLY A 323 -18.37 -0.86 5.88
CA GLY A 323 -18.07 -0.02 4.72
C GLY A 323 -16.66 0.59 4.73
N ARG A 324 -15.74 0.04 5.53
CA ARG A 324 -14.37 0.54 5.66
C ARG A 324 -13.51 -0.06 4.56
N MET A 325 -13.18 0.76 3.57
CA MET A 325 -12.39 0.38 2.40
C MET A 325 -11.00 1.03 2.44
N ARG A 326 -10.07 0.51 1.63
CA ARG A 326 -8.74 1.10 1.47
C ARG A 326 -8.69 2.14 0.36
N GLU A 327 -9.59 2.03 -0.61
CA GLU A 327 -9.91 3.06 -1.59
C GLU A 327 -11.40 3.41 -1.45
N PHE A 328 -11.71 4.69 -1.29
CA PHE A 328 -13.10 5.17 -1.21
C PHE A 328 -13.19 6.66 -1.58
N TYR A 329 -14.40 7.10 -1.92
CA TYR A 329 -14.65 8.51 -2.21
C TYR A 329 -14.86 9.35 -0.94
N GLN A 330 -14.32 10.56 -0.98
CA GLN A 330 -14.73 11.66 -0.13
C GLN A 330 -15.36 12.77 -1.00
N CYS A 331 -16.40 13.40 -0.46
CA CYS A 331 -16.97 14.63 -1.00
C CYS A 331 -16.75 15.74 0.02
N ASP A 332 -15.84 16.66 -0.27
CA ASP A 332 -15.43 17.68 0.69
C ASP A 332 -15.88 19.06 0.23
N LEU A 333 -16.44 19.86 1.14
CA LEU A 333 -16.71 21.29 0.95
C LEU A 333 -16.00 22.06 2.05
N ASP A 334 -15.19 23.03 1.67
CA ASP A 334 -14.38 23.80 2.61
C ASP A 334 -14.44 25.28 2.28
N PHE A 335 -14.53 26.09 3.34
CA PHE A 335 -14.40 27.53 3.30
C PHE A 335 -13.08 27.91 4.00
N CYS A 336 -12.22 28.63 3.30
CA CYS A 336 -11.02 29.25 3.87
C CYS A 336 -11.09 30.78 3.78
N GLY A 337 -10.44 31.43 4.73
CA GLY A 337 -10.39 32.88 4.88
C GLY A 337 -11.20 33.40 6.07
N ARG A 338 -11.04 34.70 6.36
CA ARG A 338 -11.75 35.34 7.47
C ARG A 338 -13.25 35.49 7.19
N SER A 339 -14.05 35.14 8.19
CA SER A 339 -15.50 35.36 8.25
C SER A 339 -15.88 35.96 9.60
N SER A 340 -17.11 36.46 9.71
CA SER A 340 -17.72 36.71 11.01
C SER A 340 -17.78 35.43 11.84
N MET A 341 -17.76 35.59 13.17
CA MET A 341 -17.80 34.50 14.14
C MET A 341 -18.91 33.49 13.80
N MET A 342 -18.54 32.22 13.66
CA MET A 342 -19.41 31.07 13.41
C MET A 342 -20.29 31.09 12.15
N VAL A 343 -20.20 32.10 11.28
CA VAL A 343 -21.03 32.17 10.07
C VAL A 343 -20.66 31.06 9.07
N SER A 344 -19.37 30.87 8.81
CA SER A 344 -18.90 29.81 7.92
C SER A 344 -19.18 28.42 8.50
N ASP A 345 -19.08 28.27 9.82
CA ASP A 345 -19.32 27.03 10.54
C ASP A 345 -20.79 26.63 10.43
N ALA A 346 -21.70 27.57 10.69
CA ALA A 346 -23.14 27.38 10.53
C ALA A 346 -23.51 27.02 9.08
N GLU A 347 -22.90 27.68 8.09
CA GLU A 347 -23.14 27.37 6.68
C GLU A 347 -22.70 25.94 6.32
N ILE A 348 -21.53 25.50 6.80
CA ILE A 348 -21.07 24.12 6.58
C ILE A 348 -22.04 23.11 7.21
N LEU A 349 -22.59 23.39 8.39
CA LEU A 349 -23.59 22.53 9.03
C LEU A 349 -24.93 22.53 8.29
N GLN A 350 -25.35 23.67 7.70
CA GLN A 350 -26.51 23.73 6.81
C GLN A 350 -26.32 22.82 5.58
N VAL A 351 -25.14 22.86 4.95
CA VAL A 351 -24.82 21.97 3.82
C VAL A 351 -24.91 20.50 4.24
N VAL A 352 -24.40 20.15 5.43
CA VAL A 352 -24.51 18.79 5.97
C VAL A 352 -25.96 18.37 6.13
N TYR A 353 -26.79 19.24 6.71
CA TYR A 353 -28.22 19.00 6.85
C TYR A 353 -28.93 18.80 5.50
N ASP A 354 -28.66 19.67 4.53
CA ASP A 354 -29.29 19.62 3.20
C ASP A 354 -28.91 18.36 2.44
N VAL A 355 -27.64 17.95 2.48
CA VAL A 355 -27.19 16.71 1.84
C VAL A 355 -27.87 15.49 2.45
N LEU A 356 -27.87 15.38 3.79
CA LEU A 356 -28.47 14.22 4.48
C LEU A 356 -29.98 14.14 4.22
N THR A 357 -30.65 15.30 4.19
CA THR A 357 -32.09 15.38 3.88
C THR A 357 -32.38 15.02 2.43
N GLN A 358 -31.67 15.59 1.45
CA GLN A 358 -31.95 15.36 0.03
C GLN A 358 -31.55 13.97 -0.46
N VAL A 359 -30.58 13.31 0.18
CA VAL A 359 -30.23 11.91 -0.10
C VAL A 359 -31.25 10.94 0.52
N ASN A 360 -32.31 11.46 1.18
CA ASN A 360 -33.37 10.70 1.84
C ASN A 360 -32.87 9.80 2.98
N VAL A 361 -31.93 10.31 3.79
CA VAL A 361 -31.58 9.67 5.07
C VAL A 361 -32.73 9.92 6.04
N THR A 362 -33.46 8.87 6.40
CA THR A 362 -34.74 8.98 7.15
C THR A 362 -34.58 9.61 8.53
N LYS A 363 -33.52 9.26 9.27
CA LYS A 363 -33.27 9.78 10.61
C LYS A 363 -31.77 9.87 10.87
N PHE A 364 -31.29 11.05 11.20
CA PHE A 364 -29.89 11.31 11.52
C PHE A 364 -29.78 12.29 12.67
N VAL A 365 -28.61 12.30 13.31
CA VAL A 365 -28.23 13.30 14.31
C VAL A 365 -26.82 13.76 14.01
N VAL A 366 -26.59 15.07 14.07
CA VAL A 366 -25.27 15.69 13.93
C VAL A 366 -24.75 16.08 15.31
N LYS A 367 -23.76 15.33 15.78
CA LYS A 367 -23.03 15.62 17.01
C LYS A 367 -22.16 16.84 16.81
N LEU A 368 -22.18 17.76 17.76
CA LEU A 368 -21.33 18.94 17.82
C LEU A 368 -20.48 18.90 19.08
N ASN A 369 -19.24 19.34 18.94
CA ASN A 369 -18.37 19.65 20.06
C ASN A 369 -17.38 20.74 19.64
N HIS A 370 -16.48 21.14 20.55
CA HIS A 370 -15.48 22.15 20.28
C HIS A 370 -14.11 21.73 20.82
N ARG A 371 -13.05 21.85 20.01
CA ARG A 371 -11.71 21.40 20.38
C ARG A 371 -11.19 22.10 21.65
N GLN A 372 -11.44 23.40 21.79
CA GLN A 372 -11.01 24.15 22.96
C GLN A 372 -11.74 23.74 24.25
N ILE A 373 -12.98 23.22 24.16
CA ILE A 373 -13.68 22.65 25.32
C ILE A 373 -12.96 21.39 25.77
N LEU A 374 -12.67 20.48 24.85
CA LEU A 374 -11.96 19.23 25.15
C LEU A 374 -10.57 19.50 25.77
N THR A 375 -9.77 20.39 25.16
CA THR A 375 -8.45 20.72 25.71
C THR A 375 -8.56 21.45 27.05
N GLY A 376 -9.53 22.35 27.20
CA GLY A 376 -9.75 23.06 28.46
C GLY A 376 -10.18 22.12 29.59
N VAL A 377 -11.03 21.13 29.30
CA VAL A 377 -11.42 20.08 30.27
C VAL A 377 -10.19 19.27 30.70
N MET A 378 -9.34 18.86 29.77
CA MET A 378 -8.10 18.14 30.09
C MET A 378 -7.15 18.97 30.97
N GLU A 379 -7.00 20.27 30.69
CA GLU A 379 -6.22 21.20 31.52
C GLU A 379 -6.78 21.31 32.94
N LEU A 380 -8.10 21.44 33.07
CA LEU A 380 -8.77 21.50 34.37
C LEU A 380 -8.64 20.20 35.17
N CYS A 381 -8.65 19.05 34.48
CA CYS A 381 -8.43 17.76 35.11
C CYS A 381 -6.95 17.52 35.47
N GLY A 382 -6.01 18.35 35.02
CA GLY A 382 -4.58 18.22 35.31
C GLY A 382 -3.82 17.28 34.37
N VAL A 383 -4.31 17.08 33.15
CA VAL A 383 -3.59 16.31 32.12
C VAL A 383 -2.44 17.14 31.55
N ASP A 384 -1.24 16.55 31.51
CA ASP A 384 -0.07 17.17 30.88
C ASP A 384 -0.33 17.50 29.40
N GLN A 385 0.10 18.68 28.97
CA GLN A 385 -0.18 19.18 27.62
C GLN A 385 0.43 18.30 26.51
N SER A 386 1.54 17.62 26.78
CA SER A 386 2.14 16.66 25.84
C SER A 386 1.26 15.43 25.60
N LEU A 387 0.37 15.09 26.56
CA LEU A 387 -0.53 13.95 26.50
C LEU A 387 -1.90 14.28 25.91
N HIS A 388 -2.25 15.56 25.72
CA HIS A 388 -3.59 15.97 25.25
C HIS A 388 -4.01 15.27 23.96
N ASN A 389 -3.17 15.27 22.93
CA ASN A 389 -3.50 14.61 21.66
C ASN A 389 -3.64 13.08 21.82
N THR A 390 -2.82 12.50 22.69
CA THR A 390 -2.82 11.06 22.99
C THR A 390 -4.10 10.62 23.70
N VAL A 391 -4.58 11.45 24.65
CA VAL A 391 -5.87 11.26 25.35
C VAL A 391 -7.04 11.47 24.41
N LEU A 392 -7.00 12.51 23.56
CA LEU A 392 -8.05 12.76 22.57
C LEU A 392 -8.19 11.63 21.54
N SER A 393 -7.08 11.03 21.11
CA SER A 393 -7.09 9.82 20.28
C SER A 393 -7.74 8.62 20.99
N SER A 394 -7.60 8.51 22.32
CA SER A 394 -8.32 7.48 23.09
C SER A 394 -9.82 7.78 23.20
N ILE A 395 -10.19 9.04 23.45
CA ILE A 395 -11.60 9.46 23.56
C ILE A 395 -12.36 9.26 22.24
N ASP A 396 -11.72 9.47 21.08
CA ASP A 396 -12.32 9.21 19.74
C ASP A 396 -12.84 7.76 19.60
N LYS A 397 -12.28 6.81 20.36
CA LYS A 397 -12.65 5.39 20.33
C LYS A 397 -13.91 5.06 21.11
N LEU A 398 -14.47 6.00 21.89
CA LEU A 398 -15.74 5.80 22.61
C LEU A 398 -16.93 5.57 21.67
N ASP A 399 -16.76 5.83 20.38
CA ASP A 399 -17.72 5.46 19.35
C ASP A 399 -17.85 3.94 19.17
N LYS A 400 -16.82 3.16 19.52
CA LYS A 400 -16.71 1.71 19.26
C LYS A 400 -16.33 0.89 20.50
N GLN A 401 -15.74 1.52 21.50
CA GLN A 401 -15.26 0.89 22.72
C GLN A 401 -16.02 1.41 23.93
N THR A 402 -16.09 0.59 24.98
CA THR A 402 -16.70 1.01 26.24
C THR A 402 -15.79 1.98 26.98
N TRP A 403 -16.38 2.74 27.92
CA TRP A 403 -15.62 3.66 28.76
C TRP A 403 -14.51 2.95 29.53
N GLU A 404 -14.74 1.73 30.02
CA GLU A 404 -13.75 0.95 30.77
C GLU A 404 -12.52 0.65 29.91
N SER A 405 -12.72 0.23 28.66
CA SER A 405 -11.63 -0.02 27.72
C SER A 405 -10.83 1.25 27.41
N VAL A 406 -11.52 2.38 27.21
CA VAL A 406 -10.87 3.67 26.91
C VAL A 406 -10.15 4.23 28.13
N ARG A 407 -10.74 4.09 29.32
CA ARG A 407 -10.15 4.45 30.61
C ARG A 407 -8.84 3.70 30.84
N ASP A 408 -8.83 2.39 30.68
CA ASP A 408 -7.63 1.58 30.86
C ASP A 408 -6.53 1.98 29.85
N GLU A 409 -6.91 2.32 28.62
CA GLU A 409 -5.97 2.85 27.61
C GLU A 409 -5.36 4.20 28.01
N ILE A 410 -6.19 5.12 28.52
CA ILE A 410 -5.75 6.45 28.99
C ILE A 410 -4.77 6.31 30.18
N ILE A 411 -5.06 5.40 31.11
CA ILE A 411 -4.19 5.11 32.25
C ILE A 411 -2.86 4.53 31.79
N LEU A 412 -2.88 3.57 30.86
CA LEU A 412 -1.67 2.98 30.27
C LEU A 412 -0.78 4.02 29.57
N LYS A 413 -1.40 5.06 29.01
CA LYS A 413 -0.73 6.19 28.34
C LYS A 413 -0.16 7.23 29.31
N GLY A 414 -0.23 7.00 30.62
CA GLY A 414 0.45 7.81 31.64
C GLY A 414 -0.42 8.87 32.33
N VAL A 415 -1.74 8.82 32.18
CA VAL A 415 -2.67 9.67 32.96
C VAL A 415 -3.07 8.95 34.24
N SER A 416 -3.14 9.64 35.37
CA SER A 416 -3.49 8.99 36.64
C SER A 416 -4.95 8.52 36.65
N PRO A 417 -5.29 7.46 37.41
CA PRO A 417 -6.67 6.96 37.51
C PRO A 417 -7.67 8.04 37.96
N ASP A 418 -7.32 8.85 38.96
CA ASP A 418 -8.20 9.91 39.47
C ASP A 418 -8.51 10.98 38.41
N VAL A 419 -7.49 11.39 37.64
CA VAL A 419 -7.65 12.33 36.54
C VAL A 419 -8.51 11.73 35.43
N THR A 420 -8.34 10.45 35.14
CA THR A 420 -9.11 9.73 34.12
C THR A 420 -10.60 9.66 34.49
N GLU A 421 -10.93 9.40 35.76
CA GLU A 421 -12.33 9.43 36.24
C GLU A 421 -12.94 10.83 36.15
N HIS A 422 -12.17 11.88 36.46
CA HIS A 422 -12.65 13.26 36.30
C HIS A 422 -12.96 13.60 34.84
N ILE A 423 -12.12 13.19 33.90
CA ILE A 423 -12.40 13.33 32.46
C ILE A 423 -13.70 12.61 32.12
N GLY A 424 -13.87 11.36 32.59
CA GLY A 424 -15.05 10.54 32.33
C GLY A 424 -16.37 11.23 32.69
N LYS A 425 -16.40 11.96 33.82
CA LYS A 425 -17.60 12.73 34.24
C LYS A 425 -18.03 13.75 33.18
N PHE A 426 -17.08 14.47 32.57
CA PHE A 426 -17.39 15.44 31.52
C PHE A 426 -17.89 14.77 30.23
N LEU A 427 -17.35 13.60 29.87
CA LEU A 427 -17.76 12.89 28.65
C LEU A 427 -19.19 12.34 28.71
N THR A 428 -19.81 12.28 29.90
CA THR A 428 -21.23 11.91 30.04
C THR A 428 -22.20 13.02 29.60
N VAL A 429 -21.71 14.25 29.45
CA VAL A 429 -22.52 15.42 29.11
C VAL A 429 -22.84 15.42 27.62
N LYS A 430 -24.05 14.98 27.28
CA LYS A 430 -24.57 14.95 25.91
C LYS A 430 -26.08 15.13 25.85
N GLY A 431 -26.59 15.69 24.76
CA GLY A 431 -28.04 15.84 24.52
C GLY A 431 -28.38 17.05 23.66
N ASN A 432 -29.59 17.59 23.82
CA ASN A 432 -30.04 18.79 23.09
C ASN A 432 -29.11 19.99 23.31
N LEU A 433 -28.96 20.83 22.30
CA LEU A 433 -28.01 21.95 22.26
C LEU A 433 -28.08 22.86 23.49
N SER A 434 -29.24 23.48 23.76
CA SER A 434 -29.36 24.51 24.80
C SER A 434 -29.25 23.91 26.21
N GLU A 435 -30.02 22.86 26.48
CA GLU A 435 -30.07 22.24 27.81
C GLU A 435 -28.73 21.63 28.22
N THR A 436 -28.04 20.96 27.29
CA THR A 436 -26.74 20.34 27.56
C THR A 436 -25.67 21.39 27.79
N MET A 437 -25.73 22.51 27.05
CA MET A 437 -24.80 23.61 27.25
C MET A 437 -25.01 24.29 28.62
N ASP A 438 -26.27 24.47 29.05
CA ASP A 438 -26.58 24.99 30.38
C ASP A 438 -26.13 24.02 31.49
N LYS A 439 -26.34 22.71 31.30
CA LYS A 439 -25.82 21.66 32.20
C LYS A 439 -24.30 21.72 32.32
N PHE A 440 -23.60 21.89 31.19
CA PHE A 440 -22.14 22.01 31.17
C PHE A 440 -21.66 23.30 31.87
N LYS A 441 -22.28 24.44 31.59
CA LYS A 441 -22.03 25.72 32.28
C LYS A 441 -22.24 25.59 33.79
N GLY A 442 -23.26 24.83 34.21
CA GLY A 442 -23.57 24.54 35.61
C GLY A 442 -22.45 23.83 36.39
N LEU A 443 -21.58 23.07 35.72
CA LEU A 443 -20.46 22.37 36.37
C LEU A 443 -19.40 23.33 36.93
N PHE A 444 -19.39 24.59 36.50
CA PHE A 444 -18.40 25.61 36.90
C PHE A 444 -18.89 26.53 38.03
N VAL A 445 -20.15 26.41 38.46
CA VAL A 445 -20.78 27.36 39.41
C VAL A 445 -20.26 27.19 40.87
N ASN A 446 -19.62 26.07 41.20
CA ASN A 446 -19.15 25.74 42.55
C ASN A 446 -17.66 26.07 42.81
N GLY A 447 -17.18 27.25 42.38
CA GLY A 447 -15.84 27.74 42.70
C GLY A 447 -14.70 27.22 41.79
N VAL A 448 -15.03 26.55 40.68
CA VAL A 448 -14.06 26.18 39.65
C VAL A 448 -14.04 27.26 38.58
N THR A 449 -12.95 28.03 38.51
CA THR A 449 -12.79 29.07 37.48
C THR A 449 -12.72 28.42 36.10
N MET A 450 -13.64 28.82 35.22
CA MET A 450 -13.66 28.35 33.84
C MET A 450 -12.44 28.89 33.08
N SER A 451 -11.74 28.03 32.34
CA SER A 451 -10.59 28.47 31.55
C SER A 451 -11.01 29.38 30.40
N GLU A 452 -10.11 30.28 29.98
CA GLU A 452 -10.37 31.20 28.87
C GLU A 452 -10.75 30.45 27.58
N LYS A 453 -10.11 29.30 27.33
CA LYS A 453 -10.42 28.39 26.21
C LYS A 453 -11.86 27.91 26.23
N ILE A 454 -12.36 27.48 27.39
CA ILE A 454 -13.75 27.01 27.53
C ILE A 454 -14.71 28.19 27.37
N SER A 455 -14.39 29.36 27.96
CA SER A 455 -15.21 30.56 27.83
C SER A 455 -15.39 31.01 26.38
N ASN A 456 -14.28 31.12 25.64
CA ASN A 456 -14.31 31.51 24.24
C ASN A 456 -15.09 30.49 23.39
N ALA A 457 -14.84 29.19 23.61
CA ALA A 457 -15.56 28.13 22.91
C ALA A 457 -17.07 28.14 23.20
N LEU A 458 -17.49 28.36 24.44
CA LEU A 458 -18.91 28.42 24.77
C LEU A 458 -19.59 29.64 24.16
N ASN A 459 -18.90 30.78 24.09
CA ASN A 459 -19.41 31.95 23.38
C ASN A 459 -19.57 31.67 21.86
N GLU A 460 -18.61 30.99 21.24
CA GLU A 460 -18.71 30.54 19.85
C GLU A 460 -19.91 29.59 19.67
N MET A 461 -20.07 28.59 20.54
CA MET A 461 -21.18 27.64 20.48
C MET A 461 -22.55 28.32 20.70
N ASP A 462 -22.65 29.29 21.62
CA ASP A 462 -23.86 30.10 21.83
C ASP A 462 -24.29 30.85 20.55
N VAL A 463 -23.32 31.42 19.82
CA VAL A 463 -23.58 32.09 18.52
C VAL A 463 -23.98 31.07 17.46
N LEU A 464 -23.28 29.94 17.38
CA LEU A 464 -23.58 28.87 16.43
C LEU A 464 -25.01 28.36 16.60
N PHE A 465 -25.46 28.09 17.83
CA PHE A 465 -26.80 27.56 18.10
C PHE A 465 -27.90 28.54 17.69
N LYS A 466 -27.67 29.85 17.85
CA LYS A 466 -28.58 30.89 17.36
C LYS A 466 -28.72 30.84 15.84
N TYR A 467 -27.61 30.62 15.12
CA TYR A 467 -27.64 30.48 13.66
C TYR A 467 -28.36 29.20 13.21
N LEU A 468 -28.10 28.06 13.86
CA LEU A 468 -28.80 26.80 13.56
C LEU A 468 -30.31 26.92 13.79
N LYS A 469 -30.72 27.63 14.85
CA LYS A 469 -32.14 27.94 15.11
C LYS A 469 -32.74 28.89 14.08
N ALA A 470 -31.97 29.88 13.62
CA ALA A 470 -32.41 30.77 12.53
C ALA A 470 -32.59 30.01 11.20
N PHE A 471 -31.77 29.00 10.95
CA PHE A 471 -31.91 28.07 9.83
C PHE A 471 -33.01 27.02 10.04
N LYS A 472 -33.53 26.87 11.26
CA LYS A 472 -34.55 25.88 11.66
C LYS A 472 -34.09 24.44 11.49
N ILE A 473 -32.81 24.19 11.79
CA ILE A 473 -32.21 22.85 11.70
C ILE A 473 -31.73 22.33 13.06
N ASP A 474 -31.88 23.11 14.13
CA ASP A 474 -31.33 22.85 15.46
C ASP A 474 -31.77 21.53 16.09
N GLU A 475 -32.98 21.05 15.78
CA GLU A 475 -33.50 19.76 16.27
C GLU A 475 -32.70 18.54 15.78
N SER A 476 -31.94 18.68 14.69
CA SER A 476 -31.11 17.60 14.13
C SER A 476 -29.70 17.55 14.72
N PHE A 477 -29.38 18.40 15.70
CA PHE A 477 -28.05 18.50 16.30
C PHE A 477 -28.07 18.17 17.80
N GLU A 478 -27.01 17.50 18.26
CA GLU A 478 -26.77 17.23 19.67
C GLU A 478 -25.41 17.78 20.08
N PHE A 479 -25.32 18.37 21.28
CA PHE A 479 -24.04 18.73 21.87
C PHE A 479 -23.52 17.51 22.64
N ASP A 480 -22.33 17.02 22.29
CA ASP A 480 -21.78 15.77 22.83
C ASP A 480 -20.30 15.93 23.18
N LEU A 481 -19.97 16.00 24.47
CA LEU A 481 -18.60 16.18 24.93
C LEU A 481 -17.71 14.95 24.67
N SER A 482 -18.29 13.78 24.41
CA SER A 482 -17.53 12.58 24.05
C SER A 482 -17.03 12.61 22.60
N LEU A 483 -17.53 13.51 21.76
CA LEU A 483 -17.06 13.66 20.39
C LEU A 483 -15.67 14.29 20.37
N ALA A 484 -14.64 13.47 20.20
CA ALA A 484 -13.26 13.94 20.03
C ALA A 484 -12.70 13.42 18.70
N ARG A 485 -12.83 14.16 17.60
CA ARG A 485 -12.35 13.70 16.29
C ARG A 485 -10.84 13.41 16.29
N GLY A 486 -10.44 12.25 15.78
CA GLY A 486 -9.06 11.74 15.78
C GLY A 486 -8.03 12.48 14.91
N LEU A 487 -8.44 13.43 14.05
CA LEU A 487 -7.50 14.25 13.28
C LEU A 487 -7.03 15.45 14.13
N GLY A 488 -5.72 15.50 14.41
CA GLY A 488 -5.13 16.46 15.35
C GLY A 488 -5.12 17.93 14.88
N TYR A 489 -5.57 18.22 13.66
CA TYR A 489 -5.50 19.55 13.07
C TYR A 489 -6.71 20.46 13.38
N TYR A 490 -7.77 19.95 14.01
CA TYR A 490 -8.92 20.79 14.37
C TYR A 490 -8.57 21.78 15.49
N THR A 491 -9.07 23.01 15.38
CA THR A 491 -8.80 24.14 16.29
C THR A 491 -10.06 24.69 16.96
N GLY A 492 -11.23 24.46 16.36
CA GLY A 492 -12.51 25.02 16.81
C GLY A 492 -13.63 24.00 16.86
N MET A 493 -14.81 24.36 16.34
CA MET A 493 -15.97 23.48 16.23
C MET A 493 -15.63 22.20 15.47
N ILE A 494 -16.11 21.07 15.97
CA ILE A 494 -16.01 19.75 15.35
C ILE A 494 -17.38 19.10 15.34
N PHE A 495 -17.65 18.29 14.31
CA PHE A 495 -18.92 17.61 14.20
C PHE A 495 -18.82 16.24 13.54
N GLU A 496 -19.85 15.43 13.80
CA GLU A 496 -20.03 14.12 13.20
C GLU A 496 -21.52 13.80 13.04
N ALA A 497 -21.93 13.46 11.82
CA ALA A 497 -23.27 13.02 11.50
C ALA A 497 -23.37 11.49 11.55
N VAL A 498 -24.33 11.00 12.33
CA VAL A 498 -24.62 9.57 12.50
C VAL A 498 -26.05 9.27 12.07
N VAL A 499 -26.28 8.09 11.48
CA VAL A 499 -27.61 7.65 11.09
C VAL A 499 -28.22 6.84 12.21
N ILE A 500 -29.50 7.08 12.47
CA ILE A 500 -30.28 6.35 13.46
C ILE A 500 -31.13 5.34 12.72
N GLN A 501 -30.84 4.05 12.89
CA GLN A 501 -31.70 2.99 12.39
C GLN A 501 -32.70 2.61 13.48
N GLU A 502 -33.98 2.65 13.14
CA GLU A 502 -35.01 2.12 14.01
C GLU A 502 -34.97 0.59 13.94
N THR A 503 -34.79 -0.03 15.09
CA THR A 503 -34.88 -1.48 15.26
C THR A 503 -36.35 -1.87 15.34
N THR A 504 -36.73 -2.95 14.64
CA THR A 504 -38.05 -3.55 14.79
C THR A 504 -38.14 -4.27 16.15
N GLY A 505 -39.02 -3.83 17.05
CA GLY A 505 -39.24 -4.39 18.41
C GLY A 505 -38.88 -3.42 19.54
N ASP A 506 -38.80 -3.91 20.79
CA ASP A 506 -38.43 -3.13 21.99
C ASP A 506 -36.92 -2.81 22.11
N ALA A 507 -36.12 -3.13 21.09
CA ALA A 507 -34.69 -2.85 21.08
C ALA A 507 -34.43 -1.35 20.86
N PRO A 508 -33.46 -0.74 21.57
CA PRO A 508 -33.14 0.67 21.39
C PRO A 508 -32.58 0.95 19.99
N PRO A 509 -32.85 2.15 19.42
CA PRO A 509 -32.42 2.50 18.07
C PRO A 509 -30.89 2.42 17.93
N VAL A 510 -30.43 1.79 16.86
CA VAL A 510 -29.01 1.53 16.60
C VAL A 510 -28.43 2.66 15.78
N ARG A 511 -27.37 3.30 16.27
CA ARG A 511 -26.62 4.32 15.54
C ARG A 511 -25.66 3.63 14.57
N ILE A 512 -25.98 3.66 13.28
CA ILE A 512 -25.05 3.26 12.22
C ILE A 512 -24.06 4.42 12.07
N GLY A 513 -22.76 4.15 12.26
CA GLY A 513 -21.75 5.18 12.50
C GLY A 513 -21.61 6.28 11.42
N SER A 514 -20.62 7.15 11.61
CA SER A 514 -20.30 8.33 10.77
C SER A 514 -20.65 8.24 9.28
N ILE A 515 -21.41 9.22 8.77
CA ILE A 515 -21.66 9.44 7.33
C ILE A 515 -21.03 10.76 6.86
N ALA A 516 -21.04 11.78 7.70
CA ALA A 516 -20.39 13.05 7.43
C ALA A 516 -19.63 13.49 8.68
N ALA A 517 -18.49 14.15 8.49
CA ALA A 517 -17.75 14.73 9.61
C ALA A 517 -17.00 15.98 9.13
N GLY A 518 -16.58 16.80 10.08
CA GLY A 518 -15.81 17.99 9.76
C GLY A 518 -15.53 18.85 10.96
N GLY A 519 -15.12 20.08 10.70
CA GLY A 519 -14.79 21.05 11.72
C GLY A 519 -13.86 22.16 11.23
N ARG A 520 -13.48 23.02 12.17
CA ARG A 520 -12.61 24.18 11.97
C ARG A 520 -11.15 23.82 12.22
N TYR A 521 -10.24 24.22 11.33
CA TYR A 521 -8.82 23.83 11.31
C TYR A 521 -7.89 25.00 10.92
N ASP A 522 -7.89 26.08 11.70
CA ASP A 522 -7.28 27.36 11.32
C ASP A 522 -5.75 27.37 11.16
N LYS A 523 -5.07 26.32 11.66
CA LYS A 523 -3.60 26.24 11.67
C LYS A 523 -3.02 25.36 10.57
N LEU A 524 -3.81 24.47 9.97
CA LEU A 524 -3.31 23.50 8.98
C LEU A 524 -2.72 24.19 7.75
N ILE A 525 -3.43 25.17 7.20
CA ILE A 525 -2.97 25.90 6.01
C ILE A 525 -1.70 26.71 6.31
N GLY A 526 -1.58 27.22 7.54
CA GLY A 526 -0.40 27.98 7.98
C GLY A 526 0.90 27.17 7.98
N MET A 527 0.81 25.85 8.16
CA MET A 527 1.97 24.95 8.06
C MET A 527 2.58 24.92 6.65
N PHE A 528 1.78 25.21 5.61
CA PHE A 528 2.24 25.25 4.22
C PHE A 528 2.48 26.68 3.72
N ALA A 529 1.61 27.62 4.09
CA ALA A 529 1.60 28.99 3.58
C ALA A 529 2.47 29.97 4.38
N GLY A 530 2.99 29.57 5.55
CA GLY A 530 3.76 30.43 6.45
C GLY A 530 2.93 31.52 7.16
N ARG A 531 1.60 31.49 7.02
CA ARG A 531 0.65 32.40 7.68
C ARG A 531 -0.66 31.68 7.97
N ASP A 532 -1.27 31.97 9.11
CA ASP A 532 -2.55 31.37 9.46
C ASP A 532 -3.67 31.82 8.51
N ILE A 533 -4.36 30.85 7.93
CA ILE A 533 -5.55 31.05 7.11
C ILE A 533 -6.66 30.21 7.77
N PRO A 534 -7.64 30.85 8.42
CA PRO A 534 -8.77 30.16 9.04
C PRO A 534 -9.52 29.32 8.02
N ALA A 535 -9.97 28.13 8.42
CA ALA A 535 -10.73 27.26 7.53
C ALA A 535 -11.68 26.35 8.30
N VAL A 536 -12.81 26.04 7.68
CA VAL A 536 -13.83 25.11 8.17
C VAL A 536 -14.40 24.34 7.00
N GLY A 537 -14.71 23.07 7.20
CA GLY A 537 -15.33 22.27 6.15
C GLY A 537 -15.93 20.97 6.63
N CYS A 538 -16.51 20.26 5.67
CA CYS A 538 -17.15 18.97 5.84
C CYS A 538 -16.63 17.97 4.82
N SER A 539 -16.69 16.69 5.17
CA SER A 539 -16.41 15.55 4.31
C SER A 539 -17.51 14.51 4.45
N PHE A 540 -18.04 14.03 3.33
CA PHE A 540 -19.00 12.93 3.30
C PHE A 540 -18.30 11.62 2.94
N GLY A 541 -18.43 10.62 3.81
CA GLY A 541 -18.05 9.22 3.56
C GLY A 541 -19.16 8.51 2.80
N ILE A 542 -19.24 8.77 1.50
CA ILE A 542 -20.39 8.38 0.66
C ILE A 542 -20.53 6.87 0.43
N GLU A 543 -19.53 6.04 0.75
CA GLU A 543 -19.63 4.58 0.61
C GLU A 543 -20.82 3.97 1.38
N ARG A 544 -21.18 4.54 2.54
CA ARG A 544 -22.34 4.08 3.32
C ARG A 544 -23.66 4.52 2.70
N LEU A 545 -23.71 5.74 2.14
CA LEU A 545 -24.87 6.22 1.41
C LEU A 545 -25.09 5.39 0.12
N PHE A 546 -24.00 4.98 -0.54
CA PHE A 546 -24.07 4.08 -1.67
C PHE A 546 -24.62 2.71 -1.30
N ALA A 547 -24.15 2.09 -0.21
CA ALA A 547 -24.69 0.80 0.23
C ALA A 547 -26.22 0.85 0.44
N LEU A 548 -26.74 1.93 1.04
CA LEU A 548 -28.18 2.14 1.24
C LEU A 548 -28.95 2.35 -0.07
N ALA A 549 -28.35 3.02 -1.05
CA ALA A 549 -28.98 3.29 -2.34
C ALA A 549 -28.88 2.11 -3.33
N GLU A 550 -27.76 1.37 -3.31
CA GLU A 550 -27.50 0.21 -4.16
C GLU A 550 -28.53 -0.89 -3.90
N GLN A 551 -28.89 -1.16 -2.63
CA GLN A 551 -29.94 -2.13 -2.27
C GLN A 551 -31.30 -1.81 -2.91
N LYS A 552 -31.61 -0.52 -3.10
CA LYS A 552 -32.88 -0.10 -3.73
C LYS A 552 -32.84 -0.20 -5.26
N MET A 553 -31.66 -0.26 -5.87
CA MET A 553 -31.46 -0.23 -7.33
C MET A 553 -31.05 -1.58 -7.93
N GLU A 554 -30.77 -2.60 -7.13
CA GLU A 554 -30.37 -3.94 -7.61
C GLU A 554 -31.38 -4.57 -8.59
N ASN A 555 -32.67 -4.24 -8.45
CA ASN A 555 -33.75 -4.73 -9.32
C ASN A 555 -34.08 -3.80 -10.52
N CYS A 556 -33.37 -2.69 -10.70
CA CYS A 556 -33.62 -1.78 -11.82
C CYS A 556 -32.90 -2.29 -13.09
N LYS A 557 -33.64 -2.51 -14.18
CA LYS A 557 -33.07 -2.89 -15.48
C LYS A 557 -32.05 -1.83 -15.94
N ASN A 558 -30.85 -2.29 -16.26
CA ASN A 558 -29.61 -1.51 -16.28
C ASN A 558 -29.32 -0.75 -17.58
N VAL A 559 -30.34 -0.39 -18.36
CA VAL A 559 -30.12 0.20 -19.69
C VAL A 559 -30.87 1.52 -19.80
N ASP A 560 -30.12 2.61 -19.80
CA ASP A 560 -30.61 3.98 -19.99
C ASP A 560 -30.76 4.25 -21.49
N VAL A 561 -31.52 3.41 -22.20
CA VAL A 561 -31.79 3.50 -23.64
C VAL A 561 -33.27 3.78 -23.83
N ASP A 562 -33.57 4.87 -24.53
CA ASP A 562 -34.93 5.29 -24.87
C ASP A 562 -35.47 4.46 -26.06
N VAL A 563 -34.59 4.15 -27.02
CA VAL A 563 -34.95 3.50 -28.29
C VAL A 563 -33.93 2.42 -28.67
N LEU A 564 -34.42 1.20 -28.93
CA LEU A 564 -33.62 0.10 -29.47
C LEU A 564 -33.98 -0.13 -30.95
N VAL A 565 -32.99 -0.04 -31.83
CA VAL A 565 -33.17 -0.20 -33.28
C VAL A 565 -32.61 -1.55 -33.73
N TYR A 566 -33.46 -2.34 -34.39
CA TYR A 566 -33.09 -3.65 -34.93
C TYR A 566 -32.97 -3.57 -36.46
N PRO A 567 -31.79 -3.82 -37.04
CA PRO A 567 -31.64 -3.94 -38.48
C PRO A 567 -32.24 -5.27 -38.97
N MET A 568 -33.18 -5.21 -39.90
CA MET A 568 -33.73 -6.40 -40.55
C MET A 568 -32.85 -6.82 -41.74
N GLY A 569 -31.73 -7.47 -41.44
CA GLY A 569 -30.74 -7.96 -42.41
C GLY A 569 -29.69 -6.93 -42.84
N GLU A 570 -28.60 -7.42 -43.43
CA GLU A 570 -27.44 -6.59 -43.83
C GLU A 570 -27.78 -5.38 -44.73
N PRO A 571 -28.68 -5.48 -45.73
CA PRO A 571 -29.00 -4.33 -46.59
C PRO A 571 -29.66 -3.16 -45.84
N ALA A 572 -30.28 -3.41 -44.68
CA ALA A 572 -30.90 -2.37 -43.86
C ALA A 572 -29.89 -1.60 -43.00
N LEU A 573 -28.70 -2.16 -42.75
CA LEU A 573 -27.69 -1.56 -41.86
C LEU A 573 -27.30 -0.15 -42.31
N LEU A 574 -27.10 0.09 -43.61
CA LEU A 574 -26.72 1.42 -44.12
C LEU A 574 -27.78 2.49 -43.76
N LYS A 575 -29.07 2.14 -43.85
CA LYS A 575 -30.16 3.04 -43.49
C LYS A 575 -30.26 3.21 -41.97
N VAL A 576 -30.10 2.12 -41.22
CA VAL A 576 -30.08 2.15 -39.75
C VAL A 576 -28.96 3.05 -39.25
N MET A 577 -27.75 2.99 -39.81
CA MET A 577 -26.64 3.86 -39.44
C MET A 577 -26.98 5.35 -39.67
N GLY A 578 -27.61 5.68 -40.79
CA GLY A 578 -28.12 7.04 -41.05
C GLY A 578 -29.17 7.48 -40.04
N PHE A 579 -30.12 6.60 -39.72
CA PHE A 579 -31.17 6.88 -38.74
C PHE A 579 -30.64 7.04 -37.32
N MET A 580 -29.68 6.22 -36.91
CA MET A 580 -29.03 6.31 -35.60
C MET A 580 -28.27 7.62 -35.43
N LYS A 581 -27.60 8.10 -36.48
CA LYS A 581 -27.00 9.45 -36.48
C LYS A 581 -28.06 10.53 -36.24
N MET A 582 -29.26 10.42 -36.81
CA MET A 582 -30.36 11.37 -36.56
C MET A 582 -30.87 11.30 -35.12
N LEU A 583 -31.06 10.09 -34.57
CA LEU A 583 -31.48 9.89 -33.18
C LEU A 583 -30.47 10.50 -32.21
N TRP A 584 -29.19 10.14 -32.34
CA TRP A 584 -28.12 10.70 -31.51
C TRP A 584 -27.97 12.21 -31.70
N GLY A 585 -28.07 12.71 -32.93
CA GLY A 585 -28.04 14.15 -33.23
C GLY A 585 -29.21 14.94 -32.62
N SER A 586 -30.29 14.26 -32.22
CA SER A 586 -31.44 14.85 -31.53
C SER A 586 -31.40 14.67 -30.01
N GLY A 587 -30.33 14.07 -29.47
CA GLY A 587 -30.19 13.80 -28.03
C GLY A 587 -30.96 12.58 -27.51
N VAL A 588 -31.51 11.74 -28.40
CA VAL A 588 -32.20 10.50 -28.01
C VAL A 588 -31.16 9.43 -27.65
N LYS A 589 -31.34 8.75 -26.51
CA LYS A 589 -30.47 7.63 -26.11
C LYS A 589 -30.86 6.38 -26.89
N ALA A 590 -30.30 6.23 -28.09
CA ALA A 590 -30.60 5.11 -28.98
C ALA A 590 -29.47 4.08 -29.01
N GLN A 591 -29.82 2.80 -29.14
CA GLN A 591 -28.88 1.70 -29.34
C GLN A 591 -29.27 0.85 -30.55
N ILE A 592 -28.29 0.29 -31.26
CA ILE A 592 -28.50 -0.73 -32.30
C ILE A 592 -28.30 -2.10 -31.68
N GLN A 593 -29.25 -3.00 -31.88
CA GLN A 593 -29.06 -4.42 -31.55
C GLN A 593 -28.75 -5.18 -32.84
N ASP A 594 -27.46 -5.40 -33.11
CA ASP A 594 -27.00 -6.15 -34.28
C ASP A 594 -26.97 -7.64 -33.97
N ASP A 595 -28.15 -8.27 -34.01
CA ASP A 595 -28.28 -9.72 -33.98
C ASP A 595 -28.71 -10.22 -35.37
N LEU A 596 -27.72 -10.48 -36.22
CA LEU A 596 -27.90 -11.00 -37.59
C LEU A 596 -28.53 -12.41 -37.64
N SER A 597 -28.76 -13.06 -36.48
CA SER A 597 -29.45 -14.35 -36.41
C SER A 597 -30.98 -14.24 -36.45
N LEU A 598 -31.53 -13.03 -36.28
CA LEU A 598 -32.95 -12.73 -36.46
C LEU A 598 -33.32 -12.78 -37.95
N LYS A 599 -33.60 -13.99 -38.45
CA LYS A 599 -34.21 -14.21 -39.76
C LYS A 599 -35.73 -14.06 -39.65
N MET A 600 -36.32 -13.25 -40.53
CA MET A 600 -37.78 -13.14 -40.68
C MET A 600 -38.36 -14.37 -41.38
#